data_AF-A0A2S5EIM5-F1
#
_entry.id   AF-A0A2S5EIM5-F1
#
_cell.length_a   1.000
_cell.length_b   1.000
_cell.length_c   1.000
_cell.angle_alpha   90.00
_cell.angle_beta   90.00
_cell.angle_gamma   90.00
#
_symmetry.space_group_name_H-M   'P 1'
#
loop_
_entity.id
_entity.type
_entity.pdbx_description
1 polymer ?
#
loop_
_entity_poly.entity_id
_entity_poly.type
_entity_poly.pdbx_seq_one_letter_code
_entity_poly.pdbx_strand_id
1 'polypeptide(L)'
;MWNRGTASRQIKKGDKVRKLVGYFRYESKEEVSLLNEIYSKADLLDNFFIPNFKLKNKVKNDKGKTIKKEYEKPKTPYQRLLESNTVSEKTKSQLKKTYKSLNMVKLRKEINLLVDKLYNIQLTKSKSSSKI
;
A
#
# COMPACT_ATOMS: atom_id res chain seq x y z
N MET A 1 32.86 -10.72 -0.85
CA MET A 1 31.68 -10.48 -1.73
C MET A 1 30.71 -11.64 -1.48
N TRP A 2 29.50 -11.50 -0.95
CA TRP A 2 28.41 -10.54 -1.23
C TRP A 2 27.64 -10.19 0.07
N ASN A 3 27.43 -8.90 0.31
CA ASN A 3 26.59 -8.36 1.39
C ASN A 3 25.11 -8.60 1.05
N ARG A 4 24.50 -9.67 1.57
CA ARG A 4 23.04 -9.84 1.49
C ARG A 4 22.38 -9.03 2.60
N GLY A 5 22.20 -7.74 2.35
CA GLY A 5 21.33 -6.87 3.14
C GLY A 5 19.95 -7.51 3.25
N THR A 6 19.59 -7.98 4.43
CA THR A 6 18.27 -8.53 4.70
C THR A 6 17.25 -7.39 4.75
N ALA A 7 16.75 -6.95 3.59
CA ALA A 7 15.64 -6.02 3.51
C ALA A 7 14.39 -6.68 4.11
N SER A 8 14.15 -6.48 5.41
CA SER A 8 12.81 -6.63 5.98
C SER A 8 11.95 -5.54 5.38
N ARG A 9 11.23 -5.84 4.31
CA ARG A 9 10.19 -4.96 3.79
C ARG A 9 8.94 -5.10 4.65
N GLN A 10 9.06 -4.77 5.94
CA GLN A 10 7.92 -4.29 6.70
C GLN A 10 7.66 -2.90 6.10
N ILE A 11 6.67 -2.79 5.22
CA ILE A 11 6.29 -1.51 4.62
C ILE A 11 5.87 -0.63 5.80
N LYS A 12 6.76 0.26 6.26
CA LYS A 12 6.36 1.38 7.12
C LYS A 12 5.25 2.08 6.33
N LYS A 13 4.02 2.10 6.85
CA LYS A 13 2.85 2.58 6.09
C LYS A 13 3.09 3.96 5.46
N GLY A 14 3.88 4.83 6.12
CA GLY A 14 4.28 6.14 5.60
C GLY A 14 5.17 6.14 4.34
N ASP A 15 5.92 5.07 4.06
CA ASP A 15 6.80 4.97 2.88
C ASP A 15 6.00 4.62 1.61
N LYS A 16 4.90 3.86 1.75
CA LYS A 16 3.98 3.57 0.63
C LYS A 16 3.33 4.86 0.12
N VAL A 17 2.91 5.71 1.04
CA VAL A 17 2.24 6.99 0.75
C VAL A 17 3.16 7.90 -0.07
N ARG A 18 4.36 8.17 0.44
CA ARG A 18 5.30 9.09 -0.23
C ARG A 18 5.77 8.57 -1.58
N LYS A 19 5.80 7.26 -1.77
CA LYS A 19 6.08 6.65 -3.08
C LYS A 19 4.96 6.86 -4.10
N LEU A 20 3.72 7.03 -3.65
CA LEU A 20 2.57 7.20 -4.52
C LEU A 20 2.34 8.67 -4.92
N VAL A 21 2.47 9.59 -3.95
CA VAL A 21 2.11 11.01 -4.15
C VAL A 21 3.31 11.97 -4.11
N GLY A 22 4.49 11.49 -3.71
CA GLY A 22 5.71 12.30 -3.56
C GLY A 22 5.91 12.85 -2.14
N TYR A 23 6.77 13.86 -2.04
CA TYR A 23 7.23 14.47 -0.78
C TYR A 23 6.72 15.90 -0.57
N PHE A 24 5.71 16.33 -1.34
CA PHE A 24 5.14 17.66 -1.25
C PHE A 24 4.46 17.93 0.11
N ARG A 25 4.35 19.21 0.45
CA ARG A 25 3.70 19.67 1.68
C ARG A 25 2.24 20.02 1.39
N TYR A 26 1.35 19.14 1.84
CA TYR A 26 -0.09 19.28 1.69
C TYR A 26 -0.67 20.02 2.91
N GLU A 27 -1.34 21.14 2.66
CA GLU A 27 -1.84 22.05 3.70
C GLU A 27 -3.31 22.40 3.49
N SER A 28 -3.82 22.30 2.26
CA SER A 28 -5.19 22.64 1.94
C SER A 28 -6.14 21.47 2.23
N LYS A 29 -7.39 21.80 2.57
CA LYS A 29 -8.45 20.79 2.76
C LYS A 29 -8.69 19.97 1.48
N GLU A 30 -8.56 20.61 0.32
CA GLU A 30 -8.71 19.97 -0.98
C GLU A 30 -7.62 18.92 -1.23
N GLU A 31 -6.35 19.25 -0.94
CA GLU A 31 -5.23 18.31 -1.06
C GLU A 31 -5.42 17.11 -0.14
N VAL A 32 -5.85 17.34 1.11
CA VAL A 32 -6.14 16.27 2.07
C VAL A 32 -7.29 15.37 1.59
N SER A 33 -8.33 15.94 0.99
CA SER A 33 -9.44 15.16 0.40
C SER A 33 -8.95 14.27 -0.73
N LEU A 34 -8.17 14.83 -1.67
CA LEU A 34 -7.59 14.06 -2.78
C LEU A 34 -6.68 12.93 -2.29
N LEU A 35 -5.86 13.19 -1.27
CA LEU A 35 -5.02 12.15 -0.65
C LEU A 35 -5.86 11.02 -0.09
N ASN A 36 -6.93 11.32 0.65
CA ASN A 36 -7.83 10.31 1.20
C ASN A 36 -8.49 9.45 0.11
N GLU A 37 -8.90 10.07 -1.00
CA GLU A 37 -9.45 9.34 -2.15
C GLU A 37 -8.42 8.42 -2.82
N ILE A 38 -7.19 8.92 -3.01
CA ILE A 38 -6.07 8.15 -3.54
C ILE A 38 -5.82 6.94 -2.63
N TYR A 39 -5.80 7.12 -1.31
CA TYR A 39 -5.56 6.04 -0.36
C TYR A 39 -6.64 4.99 -0.37
N SER A 40 -7.92 5.40 -0.36
CA SER A 40 -9.05 4.48 -0.42
C SER A 40 -8.93 3.53 -1.61
N LYS A 41 -8.58 4.06 -2.79
CA LYS A 41 -8.39 3.25 -4.00
C LYS A 41 -7.11 2.42 -3.98
N ALA A 42 -6.00 2.98 -3.51
CA ALA A 42 -4.72 2.26 -3.41
C ALA A 42 -4.79 1.10 -2.40
N ASP A 43 -5.59 1.22 -1.36
CA ASP A 43 -5.81 0.14 -0.39
C ASP A 43 -6.67 -0.98 -0.99
N LEU A 44 -7.67 -0.67 -1.82
CA LEU A 44 -8.38 -1.70 -2.60
C LEU A 44 -7.42 -2.45 -3.52
N LEU A 45 -6.53 -1.74 -4.21
CA LEU A 45 -5.55 -2.36 -5.08
C LEU A 45 -4.63 -3.33 -4.31
N ASP A 46 -4.02 -2.85 -3.24
CA ASP A 46 -3.05 -3.62 -2.47
C ASP A 46 -3.68 -4.80 -1.71
N ASN A 47 -4.88 -4.62 -1.15
CA ASN A 47 -5.53 -5.64 -0.35
C ASN A 47 -6.10 -6.79 -1.20
N PHE A 48 -6.59 -6.48 -2.40
CA PHE A 48 -7.28 -7.47 -3.23
C PHE A 48 -6.39 -8.07 -4.33
N PHE A 49 -5.45 -7.29 -4.89
CA PHE A 49 -4.73 -7.69 -6.10
C PHE A 49 -3.22 -7.90 -5.90
N ILE A 50 -2.60 -7.30 -4.89
CA ILE A 50 -1.13 -7.37 -4.71
C ILE A 50 -0.76 -8.44 -3.68
N PRO A 51 -0.08 -9.53 -4.09
CA PRO A 51 0.41 -10.53 -3.15
C PRO A 51 1.57 -9.96 -2.34
N ASN A 52 1.58 -10.22 -1.03
CA ASN A 52 2.68 -9.81 -0.17
C ASN A 52 3.26 -11.00 0.59
N PHE A 53 4.53 -10.87 0.98
CA PHE A 53 5.20 -11.86 1.82
C PHE A 53 4.85 -11.60 3.29
N LYS A 54 4.45 -12.66 3.99
CA LYS A 54 4.28 -12.63 5.45
C LYS A 54 5.43 -13.40 6.08
N LEU A 55 6.06 -12.80 7.09
CA LEU A 55 7.13 -13.45 7.83
C LEU A 55 6.54 -14.54 8.72
N LYS A 56 6.97 -15.78 8.51
CA LYS A 56 6.54 -16.95 9.28
C LYS A 56 7.39 -17.12 10.54
N ASN A 57 8.72 -17.07 10.38
CA ASN A 57 9.64 -17.30 11.48
C ASN A 57 10.96 -16.51 11.31
N LYS A 58 11.63 -16.24 12.44
CA LYS A 58 13.00 -15.73 12.50
C LYS A 58 13.86 -16.75 13.24
N VAL A 59 14.82 -17.34 12.54
CA VAL A 59 15.83 -18.19 13.17
C VAL A 59 16.91 -17.29 13.76
N LYS A 60 17.20 -17.46 15.05
CA LYS A 60 18.22 -16.71 15.78
C LYS A 60 19.35 -17.65 16.21
N ASN A 61 20.56 -17.11 16.36
CA ASN A 61 21.67 -17.82 16.99
C ASN A 61 21.65 -17.65 18.52
N ASP A 62 22.59 -18.31 19.23
CA ASP A 62 22.70 -18.28 20.70
C ASP A 62 22.96 -16.87 21.26
N LYS A 63 23.47 -15.96 20.42
CA LYS A 63 23.69 -14.53 20.74
C LYS A 63 22.45 -13.66 20.42
N GLY A 64 21.31 -14.26 20.06
CA GLY A 64 20.05 -13.58 19.76
C GLY A 64 19.97 -12.88 18.38
N LYS A 65 21.01 -12.97 17.54
CA LYS A 65 21.05 -12.37 16.20
C LYS A 65 20.21 -13.19 15.22
N THR A 66 19.34 -12.52 14.46
CA THR A 66 18.58 -13.19 13.40
C THR A 66 19.51 -13.61 12.26
N ILE A 67 19.60 -14.92 12.01
CA ILE A 67 20.44 -15.50 10.96
C ILE A 67 19.64 -15.84 9.70
N LYS A 68 18.35 -16.16 9.84
CA LYS A 68 17.46 -16.49 8.72
C LYS A 68 16.04 -16.00 8.96
N LYS A 69 15.38 -15.54 7.90
CA LYS A 69 13.96 -15.19 7.88
C LYS A 69 13.24 -16.17 6.98
N GLU A 70 12.20 -16.81 7.50
CA GLU A 70 11.38 -17.74 6.73
C GLU A 70 10.03 -17.10 6.46
N TYR A 71 9.62 -17.08 5.19
CA TYR A 71 8.41 -16.42 4.73
C TYR A 71 7.37 -17.46 4.29
N GLU A 72 6.10 -17.11 4.46
CA GLU A 72 5.00 -17.85 3.84
C GLU A 72 4.98 -17.64 2.32
N LYS A 73 4.27 -18.52 1.60
CA LYS A 73 3.98 -18.31 0.18
C LYS A 73 3.26 -16.96 -0.02
N PRO A 74 3.59 -16.19 -1.08
CA PRO A 74 2.91 -14.93 -1.37
C PRO A 74 1.41 -15.13 -1.52
N LYS A 75 0.63 -14.35 -0.77
CA LYS A 75 -0.83 -14.30 -0.87
C LYS A 75 -1.29 -12.86 -0.72
N THR A 76 -2.41 -12.51 -1.35
CA THR A 76 -3.04 -11.20 -1.11
C THR A 76 -3.64 -11.18 0.30
N PRO A 77 -3.75 -10.01 0.95
CA PRO A 77 -4.50 -9.89 2.21
C PRO A 77 -5.91 -10.47 2.11
N TYR A 78 -6.61 -10.20 1.00
CA TYR A 78 -7.91 -10.80 0.69
C TYR A 78 -7.89 -12.33 0.74
N GLN A 79 -6.94 -12.99 0.06
CA GLN A 79 -6.80 -14.45 0.09
C GLN A 79 -6.57 -14.98 1.50
N ARG A 80 -5.73 -14.31 2.31
CA ARG A 80 -5.50 -14.70 3.71
C ARG A 80 -6.74 -14.56 4.58
N LEU A 81 -7.54 -13.52 4.37
CA LEU A 81 -8.80 -13.33 5.10
C LEU A 81 -9.82 -14.42 4.76
N LEU A 82 -9.85 -14.88 3.51
CA LEU A 82 -10.72 -15.99 3.11
C LEU A 82 -10.30 -17.32 3.75
N GLU A 83 -9.00 -17.56 3.90
CA GLU A 83 -8.44 -18.76 4.53
C GLU A 83 -8.46 -18.72 6.07
N SER A 84 -8.75 -17.56 6.66
CA SER A 84 -8.77 -17.41 8.11
C SER A 84 -10.04 -17.98 8.72
N ASN A 85 -9.89 -18.78 9.78
CA ASN A 85 -11.00 -19.31 10.58
C ASN A 85 -11.61 -18.28 11.54
N THR A 86 -10.96 -17.13 11.74
CA THR A 86 -11.42 -16.07 12.66
C THR A 86 -12.45 -15.14 12.00
N VAL A 87 -12.56 -15.16 10.68
CA VAL A 87 -13.45 -14.28 9.92
C VAL A 87 -14.77 -14.99 9.65
N SER A 88 -15.89 -14.33 9.98
CA SER A 88 -17.23 -14.88 9.74
C SER A 88 -17.50 -15.14 8.25
N GLU A 89 -18.30 -16.16 7.95
CA GLU A 89 -18.69 -16.48 6.56
C GLU A 89 -19.47 -15.32 5.90
N LYS A 90 -20.23 -14.54 6.68
CA LYS A 90 -20.89 -13.31 6.20
C LYS A 90 -19.87 -12.30 5.67
N THR A 91 -18.80 -12.05 6.42
CA THR A 91 -17.72 -11.14 6.01
C THR A 91 -16.98 -11.69 4.78
N LYS A 92 -16.70 -13.00 4.72
CA LYS A 92 -16.07 -13.62 3.53
C LYS A 92 -16.95 -13.48 2.29
N SER A 93 -18.26 -13.64 2.42
CA SER A 93 -19.21 -13.42 1.32
C SER A 93 -19.20 -11.97 0.82
N GLN A 94 -19.18 -10.99 1.73
CA GLN A 94 -19.04 -9.57 1.37
C GLN A 94 -17.72 -9.30 0.63
N LEU A 95 -16.60 -9.81 1.14
CA LEU A 95 -15.29 -9.65 0.50
C LEU A 95 -15.27 -10.24 -0.92
N LYS A 96 -15.90 -11.40 -1.14
CA LYS A 96 -16.05 -12.00 -2.47
C LYS A 96 -16.89 -11.13 -3.41
N LYS A 97 -17.99 -10.54 -2.92
CA LYS A 97 -18.82 -9.61 -3.70
C LYS A 97 -18.03 -8.36 -4.08
N THR A 98 -17.31 -7.75 -3.13
CA THR A 98 -16.43 -6.61 -3.39
C THR A 98 -15.39 -6.98 -4.44
N TYR A 99 -14.67 -8.09 -4.28
CA TYR A 99 -13.66 -8.52 -5.24
C TYR A 99 -14.22 -8.66 -6.67
N LYS A 100 -15.40 -9.26 -6.83
CA LYS A 100 -16.07 -9.40 -8.14
C LYS A 100 -16.44 -8.05 -8.77
N SER A 101 -16.72 -7.03 -7.96
CA SER A 101 -17.03 -5.68 -8.45
C SER A 101 -15.79 -4.83 -8.80
N LEU A 102 -14.61 -5.22 -8.31
CA LEU A 102 -13.39 -4.46 -8.51
C LEU A 102 -12.69 -4.83 -9.82
N ASN A 103 -12.12 -3.84 -10.49
CA ASN A 103 -11.27 -4.03 -11.65
C ASN A 103 -9.91 -3.35 -11.42
N MET A 104 -8.85 -4.14 -11.46
CA MET A 104 -7.48 -3.68 -11.19
C MET A 104 -7.06 -2.54 -12.12
N VAL A 105 -7.34 -2.66 -13.42
CA VAL A 105 -6.96 -1.66 -14.42
C VAL A 105 -7.72 -0.35 -14.21
N LYS A 106 -9.02 -0.45 -13.91
CA LYS A 106 -9.87 0.72 -13.60
C LYS A 106 -9.35 1.45 -12.36
N LEU A 107 -9.10 0.72 -11.27
CA LEU A 107 -8.54 1.29 -10.04
C LEU A 107 -7.20 1.99 -10.28
N ARG A 108 -6.31 1.37 -11.07
CA ARG A 108 -5.00 1.96 -11.41
C ARG A 108 -5.16 3.27 -12.18
N LYS A 109 -6.06 3.31 -13.16
CA LYS A 109 -6.36 4.53 -13.93
C LYS A 109 -6.91 5.64 -13.03
N GLU A 110 -7.88 5.32 -12.17
CA GLU A 110 -8.46 6.29 -11.24
C GLU A 110 -7.43 6.85 -10.27
N ILE A 111 -6.54 6.02 -9.72
CA ILE A 111 -5.45 6.46 -8.86
C ILE A 111 -4.53 7.43 -9.61
N ASN A 112 -4.10 7.10 -10.83
CA ASN A 112 -3.21 7.96 -11.61
C ASN A 112 -3.87 9.33 -11.87
N LEU A 113 -5.15 9.35 -12.26
CA LEU A 113 -5.88 10.61 -12.49
C LEU A 113 -5.93 11.49 -11.24
N LEU A 114 -6.12 10.90 -10.06
CA LEU A 114 -6.14 11.65 -8.80
C LEU A 114 -4.75 12.16 -8.41
N VAL A 115 -3.70 11.36 -8.64
CA VAL A 115 -2.31 11.77 -8.42
C VAL A 115 -1.94 12.92 -9.36
N ASP A 116 -2.33 12.86 -10.63
CA ASP A 116 -2.08 13.93 -11.61
C ASP A 116 -2.78 15.23 -11.21
N LYS A 117 -4.03 15.16 -10.74
CA LYS A 117 -4.75 16.31 -10.17
C LYS A 117 -4.00 16.92 -8.99
N LEU A 118 -3.57 16.08 -8.06
CA LEU A 118 -2.79 16.53 -6.90
C LEU A 118 -1.48 17.20 -7.32
N TYR A 119 -0.79 16.64 -8.32
CA TYR A 119 0.46 17.20 -8.84
C TYR A 119 0.26 18.56 -9.51
N ASN A 120 -0.82 18.72 -10.28
CA ASN A 120 -1.15 20.00 -10.91
C ASN A 120 -1.38 21.12 -9.88
N ILE A 121 -2.03 20.81 -8.75
CA ILE A 121 -2.20 21.76 -7.63
C ILE A 121 -0.84 22.16 -7.04
N GLN A 122 0.11 21.24 -6.94
CA GLN A 122 1.46 21.57 -6.46
C GLN A 122 2.22 22.46 -7.44
N LEU A 123 2.12 22.19 -8.74
CA LEU A 123 2.76 23.00 -9.77
C LEU A 123 2.23 24.44 -9.79
N THR A 124 0.93 24.64 -9.60
CA THR A 124 0.35 25.99 -9.54
C THR A 124 0.79 26.74 -8.29
N LYS A 125 0.84 26.07 -7.13
CA LYS A 125 1.36 26.65 -5.86
C LYS A 125 2.84 27.02 -5.94
N SER A 126 3.63 26.24 -6.65
CA SER A 126 5.07 26.49 -6.83
C SER A 126 5.31 27.72 -7.73
N LYS A 127 4.53 27.85 -8.81
CA LYS A 127 4.58 28.99 -9.74
C LYS A 127 4.13 30.31 -9.11
N SER A 128 3.17 30.29 -8.19
CA SER A 128 2.74 31.50 -7.48
C SER A 128 3.79 31.97 -6.47
N SER A 129 4.48 31.03 -5.80
CA SER A 129 5.57 31.36 -4.87
C SER A 129 6.82 31.91 -5.56
N SER A 130 7.07 31.58 -6.83
CA SER A 130 8.22 32.07 -7.61
C SER A 130 7.97 33.40 -8.34
N LYS A 131 6.77 33.97 -8.21
CA LYS A 131 6.34 35.22 -8.88
C LYS A 131 6.39 36.45 -7.97
N ILE A 132 7.05 36.33 -6.81
CA ILE A 132 7.24 37.36 -5.79
C ILE A 132 8.72 37.69 -5.71
#